data_AF-A0A8J6BXX0-F1
#
_entry.id   AF-A0A8J6BXX0-F1
#
_cell.length_a   1.000
_cell.length_b   1.000
_cell.length_c   1.000
_cell.angle_alpha   90.00
_cell.angle_beta   90.00
_cell.angle_gamma   90.00
#
_symmetry.space_group_name_H-M   'P 1'
#
loop_
_entity.id
_entity.type
_entity.pdbx_description
1 polymer ?
#
loop_
_entity_poly.entity_id
_entity_poly.type
_entity_poly.pdbx_seq_one_letter_code
_entity_poly.pdbx_strand_id
1 'polypeptide(L)'
;MQHRDDLTRMQRDLVQLLSEAELPSARESGLKAGDLVLLNPVRKSKLHGLLGPYKVVRTLKHKTVEIASLISDQVKIVHEDRLMVIPENLELDRTRQLQATDEEEYVVEAILGHNTKNKTLQVKWLDYTTPTWEPWLNLRQVELAQLYARDHRLRWATSPGGR
;
A
#
# COMPACT_ATOMS: atom_id res chain seq x y z
N MET A 1 -9.74 -23.45 0.11
CA MET A 1 -9.13 -23.56 -1.24
C MET A 1 -9.77 -22.60 -2.25
N GLN A 2 -11.06 -22.24 -2.15
CA GLN A 2 -11.73 -21.29 -3.06
C GLN A 2 -11.14 -19.86 -3.18
N HIS A 3 -10.58 -19.26 -2.13
CA HIS A 3 -10.34 -17.80 -2.11
C HIS A 3 -9.08 -17.29 -2.83
N ARG A 4 -8.11 -18.17 -3.14
CA ARG A 4 -6.99 -17.77 -4.02
C ARG A 4 -7.49 -17.49 -5.44
N ASP A 5 -8.53 -18.18 -5.87
CA ASP A 5 -9.08 -18.04 -7.22
C ASP A 5 -9.82 -16.72 -7.41
N ASP A 6 -10.53 -16.21 -6.39
CA ASP A 6 -11.26 -14.92 -6.44
C ASP A 6 -10.32 -13.70 -6.47
N LEU A 7 -9.23 -13.73 -5.71
CA LEU A 7 -8.21 -12.66 -5.73
C LEU A 7 -7.42 -12.64 -7.04
N THR A 8 -7.13 -13.83 -7.58
CA THR A 8 -6.53 -13.95 -8.92
C THR A 8 -7.49 -13.40 -9.99
N ARG A 9 -8.81 -13.55 -9.78
CA ARG A 9 -9.85 -12.99 -10.64
C ARG A 9 -9.89 -11.47 -10.57
N MET A 10 -9.83 -10.89 -9.37
CA MET A 10 -9.74 -9.43 -9.21
C MET A 10 -8.50 -8.83 -9.85
N GLN A 11 -7.33 -9.46 -9.69
CA GLN A 11 -6.11 -9.00 -10.37
C GLN A 11 -6.23 -9.14 -11.88
N ARG A 12 -6.87 -10.20 -12.38
CA ARG A 12 -7.11 -10.39 -13.82
C ARG A 12 -8.09 -9.37 -14.37
N ASP A 13 -9.19 -9.11 -13.66
CA ASP A 13 -10.20 -8.14 -14.03
C ASP A 13 -9.65 -6.72 -13.97
N LEU A 14 -8.74 -6.42 -13.03
CA LEU A 14 -8.04 -5.13 -12.97
C LEU A 14 -7.04 -5.00 -14.12
N VAL A 15 -6.26 -6.04 -14.42
CA VAL A 15 -5.37 -6.07 -15.60
C VAL A 15 -6.17 -5.92 -16.88
N GLN A 16 -7.35 -6.53 -16.96
CA GLN A 16 -8.22 -6.45 -18.13
C GLN A 16 -8.86 -5.06 -18.26
N LEU A 17 -9.38 -4.48 -17.16
CA LEU A 17 -9.84 -3.10 -17.09
C LEU A 17 -8.74 -2.09 -17.44
N LEU A 18 -7.50 -2.32 -16.98
CA LEU A 18 -6.34 -1.49 -17.30
C LEU A 18 -5.83 -1.71 -18.73
N SER A 19 -6.18 -2.85 -19.37
CA SER A 19 -5.86 -3.13 -20.77
C SER A 19 -6.92 -2.63 -21.76
N GLU A 20 -8.18 -2.55 -21.32
CA GLU A 20 -9.32 -2.05 -22.09
C GLU A 20 -9.50 -0.54 -21.93
N ALA A 21 -9.12 0.02 -20.78
CA ALA A 21 -8.87 1.44 -20.67
C ALA A 21 -7.69 1.77 -21.60
N GLU A 22 -7.92 2.58 -22.63
CA GLU A 22 -6.84 3.30 -23.31
C GLU A 22 -6.20 4.26 -22.32
N LEU A 23 -5.42 3.71 -21.39
CA LEU A 23 -4.63 4.47 -20.46
C LEU A 23 -3.65 5.25 -21.32
N PRO A 24 -3.64 6.59 -21.25
CA PRO A 24 -2.63 7.35 -21.91
C PRO A 24 -1.28 6.85 -21.39
N SER A 25 -0.52 6.16 -22.25
CA SER A 25 0.95 6.17 -22.17
C SER A 25 1.32 7.61 -21.86
N ALA A 26 2.16 7.87 -20.86
CA ALA A 26 2.55 9.17 -20.30
C ALA A 26 2.89 10.25 -21.36
N ARG A 27 1.91 10.65 -22.15
CA ARG A 27 2.05 11.40 -23.39
C ARG A 27 1.44 12.76 -23.15
N GLU A 28 2.37 13.71 -23.24
CA GLU A 28 2.23 15.15 -23.43
C GLU A 28 2.32 16.04 -22.18
N SER A 29 1.97 15.56 -20.99
CA SER A 29 2.28 16.27 -19.73
C SER A 29 2.99 15.32 -18.77
N GLY A 30 4.29 15.52 -18.54
CA GLY A 30 5.09 14.67 -17.65
C GLY A 30 4.46 14.47 -16.27
N LEU A 31 4.87 13.39 -15.59
CA LEU A 31 4.36 13.02 -14.27
C LEU A 31 4.48 14.19 -13.29
N LYS A 32 3.42 14.40 -12.51
CA LYS A 32 3.34 15.45 -11.48
C LYS A 32 3.36 14.83 -10.10
N ALA A 33 3.82 15.61 -9.13
CA ALA A 33 3.70 15.25 -7.72
C ALA A 33 2.21 15.08 -7.38
N GLY A 34 1.85 13.93 -6.80
CA GLY A 34 0.47 13.55 -6.53
C GLY A 34 -0.03 12.39 -7.37
N ASP A 35 0.51 12.19 -8.59
CA ASP A 35 0.03 11.16 -9.51
C ASP A 35 0.19 9.76 -8.91
N LEU A 36 -0.83 8.91 -9.11
CA LEU A 36 -0.77 7.49 -8.79
C LEU A 36 -0.21 6.72 -9.98
N VAL A 37 0.76 5.85 -9.72
CA VAL A 37 1.49 5.13 -10.77
C VAL A 37 1.74 3.67 -10.41
N LEU A 38 1.82 2.82 -11.43
CA LEU A 38 2.30 1.45 -11.33
C LEU A 38 3.72 1.36 -11.87
N LEU A 39 4.57 0.56 -11.23
CA LEU A 39 5.97 0.35 -11.59
C LEU A 39 6.14 -0.96 -12.37
N ASN A 40 6.72 -0.87 -13.56
CA ASN A 40 7.15 -2.03 -14.32
C ASN A 40 8.54 -2.53 -13.84
N PRO A 41 8.66 -3.76 -13.28
CA PRO A 41 9.94 -4.28 -12.80
C PRO A 41 10.91 -4.59 -13.97
N VAL A 42 12.20 -4.26 -13.81
CA VAL A 42 13.25 -4.44 -14.86
C VAL A 42 13.42 -5.91 -15.26
N ARG A 43 13.18 -6.84 -14.34
CA ARG A 43 13.36 -8.27 -14.59
C ARG A 43 12.01 -8.88 -14.98
N LYS A 44 11.86 -9.16 -16.28
CA LYS A 44 10.76 -9.93 -16.87
C LYS A 44 10.77 -11.37 -16.35
N SER A 45 10.37 -11.57 -15.10
CA SER A 45 9.79 -12.83 -14.70
C SER A 45 8.34 -12.78 -15.18
N LYS A 46 7.87 -13.84 -15.87
CA LYS A 46 6.45 -13.96 -16.29
C LYS A 46 5.48 -13.98 -15.09
N LEU A 47 6.01 -13.99 -13.86
CA LEU A 47 5.25 -14.10 -12.61
C LEU A 47 5.12 -12.76 -11.87
N HIS A 48 5.84 -11.71 -12.26
CA HIS A 48 5.72 -10.40 -11.62
C HIS A 48 5.06 -9.43 -12.59
N GLY A 49 3.80 -9.09 -12.30
CA GLY A 49 3.06 -8.05 -12.98
C GLY A 49 3.63 -6.65 -12.68
N LEU A 50 2.86 -5.64 -13.05
CA LEU A 50 3.12 -4.27 -12.59
C LEU A 50 3.06 -4.25 -11.05
N LEU A 51 3.98 -3.51 -10.42
CA LEU A 51 4.06 -3.35 -8.97
C LEU A 51 3.43 -2.03 -8.53
N GLY A 52 2.80 -2.01 -7.36
CA GLY A 52 2.25 -0.81 -6.76
C GLY A 52 0.77 -0.98 -6.46
N PRO A 53 -0.01 0.09 -6.39
CA PRO A 53 0.27 1.49 -6.77
C PRO A 53 1.29 2.22 -5.91
N TYR A 54 1.93 3.25 -6.48
CA TYR A 54 2.79 4.21 -5.80
C TYR A 54 2.29 5.63 -6.05
N LYS A 55 2.67 6.57 -5.17
CA LYS A 55 2.43 8.00 -5.37
C LYS A 55 3.71 8.70 -5.81
N VAL A 56 3.63 9.53 -6.84
CA VAL A 56 4.74 10.41 -7.23
C VAL A 56 4.91 11.49 -6.17
N VAL A 57 6.08 11.52 -5.52
CA VAL A 57 6.45 12.53 -4.52
C VAL A 57 6.94 13.78 -5.21
N ARG A 58 7.86 13.62 -6.17
CA ARG A 58 8.43 14.71 -6.96
C ARG A 58 9.09 14.21 -8.23
N THR A 59 9.16 15.10 -9.21
CA THR A 59 9.91 14.90 -10.45
C THR A 59 11.33 15.40 -10.29
N LEU A 60 12.29 14.60 -10.74
CA LEU A 60 13.73 14.90 -10.70
C LEU A 60 14.23 15.18 -12.12
N LYS A 61 15.55 15.43 -12.28
CA LYS A 61 16.16 15.65 -13.59
C LYS A 61 16.22 14.35 -14.40
N HIS A 62 16.39 14.48 -15.72
CA HIS A 62 16.60 13.34 -16.63
C HIS A 62 15.47 12.30 -16.60
N LYS A 63 14.20 12.74 -16.55
CA LYS A 63 13.02 11.87 -16.55
C LYS A 63 13.04 10.82 -15.44
N THR A 64 13.59 11.18 -14.28
CA THR A 64 13.51 10.36 -13.09
C THR A 64 12.50 10.96 -12.14
N VAL A 65 11.79 10.11 -11.42
CA VAL A 65 10.82 10.52 -10.41
C VAL A 65 11.05 9.76 -9.13
N GLU A 66 10.72 10.42 -8.03
CA GLU A 66 10.68 9.83 -6.71
C GLU A 66 9.25 9.38 -6.43
N ILE A 67 9.08 8.08 -6.19
CA ILE A 67 7.80 7.45 -5.88
C ILE A 67 7.81 6.91 -4.46
N ALA A 68 6.69 7.02 -3.76
CA ALA A 68 6.50 6.51 -2.41
C ALA A 68 5.42 5.43 -2.38
N SER A 69 5.68 4.39 -1.59
CA SER A 69 4.68 3.40 -1.18
C SER A 69 3.57 4.07 -0.38
N LEU A 70 2.32 3.67 -0.58
CA LEU A 70 1.17 4.13 0.20
C LEU A 70 1.01 3.38 1.53
N ILE A 71 1.83 2.36 1.79
CA ILE A 71 1.73 1.48 2.96
C ILE A 71 3.02 1.49 3.78
N SER A 72 4.14 1.15 3.15
CA SER A 72 5.43 0.92 3.82
C SER A 72 6.30 2.17 3.93
N ASP A 73 5.81 3.33 3.48
CA ASP A 73 6.55 4.61 3.36
C ASP A 73 7.90 4.49 2.62
N GLN A 74 8.13 3.38 1.93
CA GLN A 74 9.35 3.16 1.16
C GLN A 74 9.37 4.09 -0.06
N VAL A 75 10.51 4.75 -0.24
CA VAL A 75 10.74 5.65 -1.37
C VAL A 75 11.69 5.02 -2.38
N LYS A 76 11.36 5.11 -3.67
CA LYS A 76 12.18 4.62 -4.78
C LYS A 76 12.37 5.72 -5.82
N ILE A 77 13.56 5.77 -6.41
CA ILE A 77 13.83 6.62 -7.57
C ILE A 77 13.81 5.76 -8.81
N VAL A 78 12.94 6.10 -9.76
CA VAL A 78 12.72 5.34 -10.99
C VAL A 78 12.62 6.25 -12.21
N HIS A 79 12.90 5.71 -13.38
CA HIS A 79 12.71 6.43 -14.64
C HIS A 79 11.22 6.45 -15.02
N GLU A 80 10.73 7.56 -15.55
CA GLU A 80 9.32 7.77 -15.93
C GLU A 80 8.82 6.70 -16.92
N ASP A 81 9.64 6.29 -17.88
CA ASP A 81 9.32 5.22 -18.85
C ASP A 81 8.99 3.85 -18.20
N ARG A 82 9.30 3.67 -16.92
CA ARG A 82 8.96 2.46 -16.16
C ARG A 82 7.65 2.58 -15.39
N LEU A 83 6.97 3.71 -15.52
CA LEU A 83 5.75 4.00 -14.80
C LEU A 83 4.55 4.03 -15.74
N MET A 84 3.43 3.58 -15.21
CA MET A 84 2.12 3.70 -15.83
C MET A 84 1.22 4.50 -14.91
N VAL A 85 0.60 5.55 -15.43
CA VAL A 85 -0.33 6.37 -14.64
C VAL A 85 -1.62 5.60 -14.41
N ILE A 86 -2.06 5.59 -13.16
CA ILE A 86 -3.39 5.14 -12.77
C ILE A 86 -4.33 6.34 -12.85
N PRO A 87 -5.50 6.22 -13.48
CA PRO A 87 -6.46 7.31 -13.53
C PRO A 87 -6.95 7.68 -12.12
N GLU A 88 -7.14 8.98 -11.88
CA GLU A 88 -7.54 9.54 -10.57
C GLU A 88 -8.87 9.01 -10.04
N ASN A 89 -9.67 8.34 -10.87
CA ASN A 89 -10.94 7.74 -10.49
C ASN A 89 -10.80 6.42 -9.71
N LEU A 90 -9.57 5.93 -9.49
CA LEU A 90 -9.35 4.78 -8.64
C LEU A 90 -9.35 5.22 -7.17
N GLU A 91 -10.32 4.70 -6.40
CA GLU A 91 -10.42 4.95 -4.96
C GLU A 91 -9.10 4.65 -4.22
N LEU A 92 -8.72 5.52 -3.27
CA LEU A 92 -7.46 5.40 -2.51
C LEU A 92 -7.40 4.09 -1.72
N ASP A 93 -8.53 3.62 -1.19
CA ASP A 93 -8.60 2.37 -0.44
C ASP A 93 -8.35 1.16 -1.35
N ARG A 94 -8.92 1.18 -2.55
CA ARG A 94 -8.65 0.16 -3.58
C ARG A 94 -7.19 0.17 -4.02
N THR A 95 -6.62 1.37 -4.11
CA THR A 95 -5.21 1.59 -4.42
C THR A 95 -4.31 0.98 -3.33
N ARG A 96 -4.61 1.21 -2.05
CA ARG A 96 -3.90 0.58 -0.92
C ARG A 96 -4.04 -0.94 -0.92
N GLN A 97 -5.23 -1.48 -1.17
CA GLN A 97 -5.44 -2.94 -1.23
C GLN A 97 -4.56 -3.62 -2.29
N LEU A 98 -4.45 -3.01 -3.48
CA LEU A 98 -3.61 -3.53 -4.55
C LEU A 98 -2.13 -3.56 -4.14
N GLN A 99 -1.64 -2.48 -3.54
CA GLN A 99 -0.26 -2.44 -3.07
C GLN A 99 0.01 -3.42 -1.93
N ALA A 100 -0.94 -3.58 -1.01
CA ALA A 100 -0.84 -4.52 0.10
C ALA A 100 -0.67 -5.95 -0.42
N THR A 101 -1.40 -6.29 -1.48
CA THR A 101 -1.30 -7.58 -2.16
C THR A 101 0.10 -7.81 -2.76
N ASP A 102 0.68 -6.78 -3.38
CA ASP A 102 2.03 -6.87 -3.98
C ASP A 102 3.14 -6.99 -2.93
N GLU A 103 2.97 -6.36 -1.76
CA GLU A 103 3.94 -6.37 -0.65
C GLU A 103 3.70 -7.51 0.35
N GLU A 104 2.68 -8.36 0.13
CA GLU A 104 2.22 -9.39 1.08
C GLU A 104 1.86 -8.83 2.47
N GLU A 105 1.40 -7.57 2.50
CA GLU A 105 0.99 -6.85 3.72
C GLU A 105 -0.54 -6.82 3.85
N TYR A 106 -1.04 -6.60 5.08
CA TYR A 106 -2.48 -6.49 5.37
C TYR A 106 -2.82 -5.06 5.79
N VAL A 107 -3.92 -4.51 5.28
CA VAL A 107 -4.37 -3.15 5.61
C VAL A 107 -5.18 -3.16 6.91
N VAL A 108 -4.79 -2.31 7.86
CA VAL A 108 -5.54 -2.08 9.11
C VAL A 108 -6.72 -1.15 8.82
N GLU A 109 -7.94 -1.63 9.09
CA GLU A 109 -9.16 -0.84 8.99
C GLU A 109 -9.42 -0.07 10.29
N ALA A 110 -9.27 -0.74 11.45
CA ALA A 110 -9.45 -0.08 12.75
C ALA A 110 -8.72 -0.81 13.89
N ILE A 111 -8.44 -0.08 14.97
CA ILE A 111 -8.03 -0.65 16.25
C ILE A 111 -9.26 -0.69 17.16
N LEU A 112 -9.66 -1.90 17.55
CA LEU A 112 -10.88 -2.13 18.33
C LEU A 112 -10.64 -2.13 19.85
N GLY A 113 -9.42 -2.45 20.27
CA GLY A 113 -9.12 -2.71 21.68
C GLY A 113 -7.63 -2.87 21.96
N HIS A 114 -7.26 -2.92 23.24
CA HIS A 114 -5.89 -3.17 23.68
C HIS A 114 -5.84 -4.09 24.90
N ASN A 115 -4.73 -4.80 25.05
CA ASN A 115 -4.43 -5.64 26.20
C ASN A 115 -3.10 -5.20 26.81
N THR A 116 -3.15 -4.64 28.01
CA THR A 116 -1.97 -4.11 28.71
C THR A 116 -1.00 -5.19 29.18
N LYS A 117 -1.50 -6.39 29.51
CA LYS A 117 -0.66 -7.50 30.00
C LYS A 117 0.25 -8.02 28.90
N ASN A 118 -0.32 -8.24 27.71
CA ASN A 118 0.41 -8.82 26.58
C ASN A 118 0.96 -7.75 25.61
N LYS A 119 0.64 -6.47 25.83
CA LYS A 119 0.98 -5.34 24.95
C LYS A 119 0.53 -5.60 23.49
N THR A 120 -0.70 -6.10 23.35
CA THR A 120 -1.33 -6.38 22.06
C THR A 120 -2.49 -5.42 21.78
N LEU A 121 -2.76 -5.18 20.50
CA LEU A 121 -3.91 -4.43 20.01
C LEU A 121 -4.84 -5.39 19.26
N GLN A 122 -6.14 -5.21 19.41
CA GLN A 122 -7.13 -5.94 18.63
C GLN A 122 -7.34 -5.18 17.31
N VAL A 123 -6.94 -5.81 16.21
CA VAL A 123 -6.91 -5.21 14.87
C VAL A 123 -8.08 -5.73 14.07
N LYS A 124 -8.87 -4.80 13.52
CA LYS A 124 -9.81 -5.06 12.44
C LYS A 124 -9.08 -4.83 11.12
N TRP A 125 -8.96 -5.87 10.31
CA TRP A 125 -8.34 -5.81 8.99
C TRP A 125 -9.38 -5.48 7.93
N LEU A 126 -8.98 -4.70 6.94
CA LEU A 126 -9.83 -4.33 5.82
C LEU A 126 -10.27 -5.60 5.06
N ASP A 127 -11.57 -5.74 4.81
CA ASP A 127 -12.21 -6.90 4.15
C ASP A 127 -12.15 -8.25 4.90
N TYR A 128 -11.61 -8.29 6.13
CA TYR A 128 -11.66 -9.51 6.96
C TYR A 128 -12.69 -9.36 8.07
N THR A 129 -13.62 -10.30 8.17
CA THR A 129 -14.66 -10.28 9.21
C THR A 129 -14.10 -10.42 10.63
N THR A 130 -13.06 -11.22 10.78
CA THR A 130 -12.55 -11.62 12.09
C THR A 130 -11.35 -10.78 12.50
N PRO A 131 -11.43 -9.99 13.58
CA PRO A 131 -10.27 -9.25 14.09
C PRO A 131 -9.28 -10.20 14.79
N THR A 132 -8.00 -9.83 14.81
CA THR A 132 -6.94 -10.58 15.50
C THR A 132 -6.24 -9.72 16.55
N TRP A 133 -5.53 -10.37 17.47
CA TRP A 133 -4.71 -9.68 18.47
C TRP A 133 -3.26 -9.64 18.02
N GLU A 134 -2.76 -8.45 17.71
CA GLU A 134 -1.40 -8.26 17.21
C GLU A 134 -0.51 -7.56 18.24
N PRO A 135 0.76 -7.98 18.38
CA PRO A 135 1.74 -7.26 19.18
C PRO A 135 1.93 -5.83 18.72
N TRP A 136 2.08 -4.89 19.67
CA TRP A 136 2.40 -3.49 19.35
C TRP A 136 3.58 -3.33 18.40
N LEU A 137 4.61 -4.16 18.56
CA LEU A 137 5.83 -4.07 17.78
C LEU A 137 5.57 -4.23 16.27
N ASN A 138 4.58 -5.03 15.89
CA ASN A 138 4.18 -5.24 14.50
C ASN A 138 3.43 -4.02 13.94
N LEU A 139 2.78 -3.24 14.80
CA LEU A 139 1.90 -2.14 14.41
C LEU A 139 2.50 -0.76 14.69
N ARG A 140 3.69 -0.66 15.26
CA ARG A 140 4.26 0.61 15.74
C ARG A 140 4.45 1.66 14.63
N GLN A 141 4.51 1.24 13.37
CA GLN A 141 4.61 2.11 12.19
C GLN A 141 3.25 2.41 11.56
N VAL A 142 2.18 1.76 12.01
CA VAL A 142 0.82 1.98 11.53
C VAL A 142 0.24 3.22 12.21
N GLU A 143 -0.14 4.21 11.41
CA GLU A 143 -0.68 5.49 11.90
C GLU A 143 -1.90 5.30 12.83
N LEU A 144 -2.86 4.45 12.43
CA LEU A 144 -4.05 4.15 13.25
C LEU A 144 -3.68 3.59 14.64
N ALA A 145 -2.65 2.75 14.71
CA ALA A 145 -2.17 2.19 15.98
C ALA A 145 -1.50 3.28 16.85
N GLN A 146 -0.73 4.18 16.25
CA GLN A 146 -0.13 5.32 16.95
C GLN A 146 -1.18 6.29 17.49
N LEU A 147 -2.18 6.63 16.68
CA LEU A 147 -3.29 7.51 17.07
C LEU A 147 -4.08 6.91 18.23
N TYR A 148 -4.45 5.63 18.12
CA TYR A 148 -5.16 4.91 19.17
C TYR A 148 -4.35 4.85 20.48
N ALA A 149 -3.05 4.54 20.39
CA ALA A 149 -2.17 4.46 21.55
C ALA A 149 -2.02 5.80 22.28
N ARG A 150 -1.95 6.90 21.51
CA ARG A 150 -1.92 8.27 22.05
C ARG A 150 -3.22 8.60 22.78
N ASP A 151 -4.36 8.34 22.15
CA ASP A 151 -5.69 8.64 22.70
C ASP A 151 -5.94 7.88 24.02
N HIS A 152 -5.56 6.61 24.06
CA HIS A 152 -5.70 5.75 25.24
C HIS A 152 -4.53 5.83 26.23
N ARG A 153 -3.55 6.71 25.98
CA ARG A 153 -2.36 6.95 26.84
C ARG A 153 -1.61 5.66 27.19
N LEU A 154 -1.40 4.79 26.20
CA LEU A 154 -0.75 3.50 26.39
C LEU A 154 0.73 3.69 26.72
N ARG A 155 1.10 3.57 28.00
CA ARG A 155 2.46 3.84 28.49
C ARG A 155 3.56 3.03 27.80
N TRP A 156 3.24 1.80 27.40
CA TRP A 156 4.17 0.91 26.71
C TRP A 156 4.39 1.25 25.23
N ALA A 157 3.52 2.08 24.63
CA ALA A 157 3.68 2.57 23.26
C ALA A 157 4.60 3.80 23.20
N THR A 158 4.69 4.55 24.31
CA THR A 158 5.48 5.79 24.42
C THR A 158 6.89 5.58 24.97
N SER A 159 7.26 4.36 25.37
CA SER A 159 8.60 4.09 25.92
C SER A 159 9.65 3.96 24.80
N PRO A 160 10.67 4.83 24.74
CA PRO A 160 11.77 4.68 23.81
C PRO A 160 12.64 3.50 24.27
N GLY A 161 12.47 2.35 23.63
CA GLY A 161 13.34 1.18 23.82
C GLY A 161 12.83 0.18 24.86
N GLY A 162 12.13 -0.84 24.38
CA GLY A 162 12.20 -2.17 24.97
C GLY A 162 13.02 -3.03 24.02
N ARG A 163 14.26 -3.35 24.41
CA ARG A 163 15.10 -4.34 23.74
C ARG A 163 14.47 -5.72 23.85
#